data_AF-A0A0E9XM79-F1
#
_entry.id   AF-A0A0E9XM79-F1
#
_cell.length_a   1.000
_cell.length_b   1.000
_cell.length_c   1.000
_cell.angle_alpha   90.00
_cell.angle_beta   90.00
_cell.angle_gamma   90.00
#
_symmetry.space_group_name_H-M   'P 1'
#
loop_
_entity.id
_entity.type
_entity.pdbx_description
1 polymer ?
#
loop_
_entity_poly.entity_id
_entity_poly.type
_entity_poly.pdbx_seq_one_letter_code
_entity_poly.pdbx_strand_id
1 'polypeptide(L)'
;MSQENFRNGRKRDVARRPKLMIPQDRGGSVTAALQGLGVSSPTWEFEGNSGKWYIFKHRSGTDTESSVSSAEIEAQFQRNPQGSMNFTVSGQQYTLDFSDMTQTNLNTHNVRRVRRSSHSR
;
A
#
# COMPACT_ATOMS: atom_id res chain seq x y z
N MET A 1 -46.65 21.12 -18.33
CA MET A 1 -45.17 21.14 -18.25
C MET A 1 -44.71 19.71 -18.43
N SER A 2 -44.12 19.41 -19.58
CA SER A 2 -43.72 18.05 -19.97
C SER A 2 -42.27 17.80 -19.61
N GLN A 3 -41.95 16.59 -19.17
CA GLN A 3 -40.82 15.87 -19.73
C GLN A 3 -41.06 14.36 -19.66
N GLU A 4 -40.97 13.76 -20.84
CA GLU A 4 -41.00 12.34 -21.14
C GLU A 4 -39.56 11.81 -21.12
N ASN A 5 -39.35 10.57 -20.66
CA ASN A 5 -38.26 9.74 -21.17
C ASN A 5 -38.56 8.25 -20.99
N PHE A 6 -38.49 7.56 -22.12
CA PHE A 6 -38.85 6.17 -22.35
C PHE A 6 -37.73 5.19 -22.00
N ARG A 7 -38.14 3.97 -21.60
CA ARG A 7 -37.43 2.68 -21.71
C ARG A 7 -36.17 2.60 -20.81
N ASN A 8 -36.12 1.73 -19.79
CA ASN A 8 -35.71 0.33 -19.90
C ASN A 8 -35.93 -0.34 -18.52
N GLY A 9 -36.63 -1.47 -18.46
CA GLY A 9 -36.89 -2.20 -17.22
C GLY A 9 -35.68 -2.95 -16.66
N ARG A 10 -34.86 -2.28 -15.83
CA ARG A 10 -33.91 -2.95 -14.93
C ARG A 10 -34.16 -2.53 -13.49
N LYS A 11 -34.82 -3.40 -12.73
CA LYS A 11 -34.89 -3.30 -11.27
C LYS A 11 -33.48 -3.54 -10.72
N ARG A 12 -32.89 -2.53 -10.11
CA ARG A 12 -31.65 -2.66 -9.35
C ARG A 12 -32.03 -2.98 -7.91
N ASP A 13 -31.65 -4.16 -7.45
CA ASP A 13 -31.79 -4.54 -6.06
C ASP A 13 -30.75 -3.77 -5.25
N VAL A 14 -31.20 -2.85 -4.40
CA VAL A 14 -30.33 -2.08 -3.52
C VAL A 14 -30.29 -2.79 -2.18
N ALA A 15 -29.40 -3.78 -2.06
CA ALA A 15 -29.06 -4.33 -0.76
C ALA A 15 -28.28 -3.28 0.06
N ARG A 16 -28.66 -3.10 1.33
CA ARG A 16 -27.92 -2.24 2.26
C ARG A 16 -26.52 -2.83 2.45
N ARG A 17 -25.48 -1.99 2.35
CA ARG A 17 -24.09 -2.41 2.58
C ARG A 17 -23.99 -3.04 3.98
N PRO A 18 -23.51 -4.28 4.12
CA PRO A 18 -23.18 -4.81 5.44
C PRO A 18 -22.12 -3.90 6.04
N LYS A 19 -22.37 -3.43 7.27
CA LYS A 19 -21.39 -2.69 8.05
C LYS A 19 -20.30 -3.70 8.38
N LEU A 20 -19.21 -3.69 7.63
CA LEU A 20 -18.00 -4.45 7.96
C LEU A 20 -17.53 -3.95 9.33
N MET A 21 -17.98 -4.63 10.38
CA MET A 21 -17.33 -4.60 11.67
C MET A 21 -15.99 -5.26 11.43
N ILE A 22 -14.93 -4.46 11.32
CA ILE A 22 -13.56 -4.95 11.39
C ILE A 22 -13.40 -5.41 12.85
N PRO A 23 -13.30 -6.71 13.14
CA PRO A 23 -12.96 -7.13 14.47
C PRO A 23 -11.51 -6.70 14.70
N GLN A 24 -11.31 -5.81 15.66
CA GLN A 24 -10.01 -5.48 16.19
C GLN A 24 -9.49 -6.69 16.97
N ASP A 25 -8.92 -7.70 16.30
CA ASP A 25 -7.88 -8.55 16.93
C ASP A 25 -7.16 -9.44 15.90
N ARG A 26 -5.83 -9.42 15.98
CA ARG A 26 -4.85 -10.44 15.52
C ARG A 26 -4.77 -10.82 14.04
N GLY A 27 -3.75 -10.26 13.37
CA GLY A 27 -2.78 -11.05 12.59
C GLY A 27 -3.20 -11.69 11.25
N GLY A 28 -4.41 -11.47 10.75
CA GLY A 28 -4.82 -11.95 9.42
C GLY A 28 -4.45 -10.96 8.31
N SER A 29 -3.39 -11.23 7.53
CA SER A 29 -2.98 -10.36 6.43
C SER A 29 -4.04 -10.38 5.32
N VAL A 30 -4.67 -9.23 5.05
CA VAL A 30 -5.63 -9.00 3.94
C VAL A 30 -5.11 -9.45 2.57
N THR A 31 -3.80 -9.63 2.44
CA THR A 31 -3.12 -10.19 1.27
C THR A 31 -3.60 -11.60 0.93
N ALA A 32 -3.85 -12.47 1.92
CA ALA A 32 -4.27 -13.85 1.70
C ALA A 32 -5.69 -13.96 1.11
N ALA A 33 -6.62 -13.08 1.52
CA ALA A 33 -7.97 -13.08 1.00
C ALA A 33 -8.04 -12.61 -0.47
N LEU A 34 -7.18 -11.64 -0.85
CA LEU A 34 -7.09 -11.15 -2.23
C LEU A 34 -6.40 -12.15 -3.18
N GLN A 35 -5.48 -12.97 -2.66
CA GLN A 35 -4.85 -14.07 -3.42
C GLN A 35 -5.86 -15.13 -3.87
N GLY A 36 -6.89 -15.41 -3.06
CA GLY A 36 -7.99 -16.31 -3.45
C GLY A 36 -8.88 -15.77 -4.58
N LEU A 37 -8.86 -14.46 -4.83
CA LEU A 37 -9.60 -13.79 -5.89
C LEU A 37 -8.74 -13.50 -7.14
N GLY A 38 -7.50 -13.99 -7.19
CA GLY A 38 -6.58 -13.75 -8.30
C GLY A 38 -6.02 -12.32 -8.36
N VAL A 39 -6.29 -11.48 -7.36
CA VAL A 39 -5.75 -10.12 -7.27
C VAL A 39 -4.44 -10.18 -6.49
N SER A 40 -3.31 -10.00 -7.19
CA SER A 40 -2.02 -9.87 -6.51
C SER A 40 -1.97 -8.53 -5.77
N SER A 41 -1.42 -8.56 -4.55
CA SER A 41 -1.22 -7.33 -3.79
C SER A 41 -0.06 -6.53 -4.37
N PRO A 42 -0.16 -5.20 -4.47
CA PRO A 42 0.96 -4.35 -4.87
C PRO A 42 2.17 -4.58 -3.97
N THR A 43 3.35 -4.62 -4.57
CA THR A 43 4.62 -4.73 -3.86
C THR A 43 5.36 -3.41 -3.94
N TRP A 44 5.97 -2.99 -2.84
CA TRP A 44 6.76 -1.76 -2.78
C TRP A 44 8.23 -2.13 -2.74
N GLU A 45 9.03 -1.44 -3.56
CA GLU A 45 10.45 -1.71 -3.73
C GLU A 45 11.28 -0.42 -3.70
N PHE A 46 12.51 -0.50 -3.18
CA PHE A 46 13.48 0.59 -3.20
C PHE A 46 14.76 0.20 -3.95
N GLU A 47 15.45 1.19 -4.51
CA GLU A 47 16.70 0.98 -5.22
C GLU A 47 17.92 0.98 -4.26
N GLY A 48 18.67 -0.12 -4.29
CA GLY A 48 19.95 -0.25 -3.59
C GLY A 48 21.11 0.40 -4.35
N ASN A 49 22.28 0.47 -3.72
CA ASN A 49 23.47 1.12 -4.31
C ASN A 49 23.96 0.47 -5.62
N SER A 50 23.57 -0.78 -5.89
CA SER A 50 23.91 -1.51 -7.12
C SER A 50 22.88 -1.35 -8.24
N GLY A 51 21.86 -0.50 -8.08
CA GLY A 51 20.73 -0.39 -9.02
C GLY A 51 19.73 -1.54 -8.93
N LYS A 52 19.93 -2.48 -8.00
CA LYS A 52 19.00 -3.57 -7.71
C LYS A 52 17.82 -3.07 -6.89
N TRP A 53 16.64 -3.61 -7.17
CA TRP A 53 15.41 -3.30 -6.44
C TRP A 53 15.19 -4.30 -5.31
N TYR A 54 14.80 -3.80 -4.15
CA TYR A 54 14.58 -4.57 -2.93
C TYR A 54 13.20 -4.30 -2.37
N ILE A 55 12.49 -5.36 -1.97
CA ILE A 55 11.13 -5.25 -1.44
C ILE A 55 11.15 -4.75 0.01
N PHE A 56 10.27 -3.81 0.35
CA PHE A 56 10.00 -3.44 1.74
C PHE A 56 9.36 -4.60 2.49
N LYS A 57 10.11 -5.15 3.44
CA LYS A 57 9.68 -6.25 4.32
C LYS A 57 9.85 -5.81 5.76
N HIS A 58 8.81 -5.98 6.56
CA HIS A 58 8.93 -5.83 7.99
C HIS A 58 9.87 -6.93 8.51
N ARG A 59 10.91 -6.54 9.24
CA ARG A 59 11.89 -7.43 9.85
C ARG A 59 12.18 -6.89 11.23
N SER A 60 12.36 -7.76 12.22
CA SER A 60 12.71 -7.38 13.59
C SER A 60 13.80 -8.31 14.11
N GLY A 61 14.76 -7.78 14.86
CA GLY A 61 15.84 -8.57 15.46
C GLY A 61 16.91 -9.05 14.47
N THR A 62 17.09 -8.36 13.34
CA THR A 62 18.14 -8.66 12.34
C THR A 62 18.89 -7.37 11.98
N ASP A 63 20.10 -7.48 11.42
CA ASP A 63 20.86 -6.31 10.94
C ASP A 63 20.14 -5.49 9.85
N THR A 64 19.11 -6.07 9.23
CA THR A 64 18.24 -5.45 8.21
C THR A 64 16.83 -5.14 8.75
N GLU A 65 16.72 -4.92 10.05
CA GLU A 65 15.46 -4.55 10.71
C GLU A 65 14.76 -3.39 9.98
N SER A 66 13.46 -3.53 9.78
CA SER A 66 12.63 -2.52 9.12
C SER A 66 11.28 -2.51 9.81
N SER A 67 10.86 -1.33 10.26
CA SER A 67 9.59 -1.14 10.98
C SER A 67 8.36 -1.17 10.07
N VAL A 68 8.54 -1.35 8.75
CA VAL A 68 7.44 -1.32 7.77
C VAL A 68 7.55 -2.41 6.72
N SER A 69 6.40 -2.86 6.25
CA SER A 69 6.19 -3.78 5.14
C SER A 69 5.51 -3.10 3.94
N SER A 70 5.61 -3.72 2.76
CA SER A 70 4.91 -3.27 1.55
C SER A 70 3.40 -3.09 1.75
N ALA A 71 2.76 -3.92 2.59
CA ALA A 71 1.33 -3.82 2.88
C ALA A 71 0.98 -2.56 3.70
N GLU A 72 1.83 -2.20 4.67
CA GLU A 72 1.65 -0.99 5.49
C GLU A 72 1.91 0.27 4.66
N ILE A 73 2.93 0.25 3.81
CA ILE A 73 3.21 1.32 2.85
C ILE A 73 2.02 1.52 1.92
N GLU A 74 1.50 0.44 1.32
CA GLU A 74 0.31 0.51 0.47
C GLU A 74 -0.90 1.08 1.22
N ALA A 75 -1.12 0.67 2.47
CA ALA A 75 -2.22 1.21 3.27
C ALA A 75 -2.09 2.72 3.52
N GLN A 76 -0.88 3.25 3.70
CA GLN A 76 -0.66 4.69 3.83
C GLN A 76 -0.79 5.41 2.49
N PHE A 77 -0.25 4.84 1.43
CA PHE A 77 -0.38 5.37 0.07
C PHE A 77 -1.86 5.52 -0.34
N GLN A 78 -2.69 4.52 -0.07
CA GLN A 78 -4.13 4.58 -0.34
C GLN A 78 -4.87 5.67 0.45
N ARG A 79 -4.35 6.08 1.62
CA ARG A 79 -4.93 7.18 2.40
C ARG A 79 -4.51 8.54 1.85
N ASN A 80 -3.24 8.70 1.50
CA ASN A 80 -2.70 9.94 0.95
C ASN A 80 -1.60 9.66 -0.09
N PRO A 81 -1.96 9.53 -1.38
CA PRO A 81 -1.00 9.26 -2.45
C PRO A 81 0.00 10.39 -2.73
N GLN A 82 -0.24 11.59 -2.20
CA GLN A 82 0.63 12.77 -2.33
C GLN A 82 1.29 13.12 -0.99
N GLY A 83 1.15 12.23 0.00
CA GLY A 83 1.74 12.39 1.31
C GLY A 83 3.13 11.77 1.43
N SER A 84 3.59 11.73 2.66
CA SER A 84 4.78 10.99 3.05
C SER A 84 4.53 10.24 4.34
N MET A 85 5.40 9.28 4.64
CA MET A 85 5.39 8.55 5.91
C MET A 85 6.80 8.39 6.46
N ASN A 86 6.92 8.32 7.78
CA ASN A 86 8.19 8.08 8.46
C ASN A 86 8.28 6.64 8.94
N PHE A 87 9.47 6.05 8.86
CA PHE A 87 9.75 4.70 9.31
C PHE A 87 11.22 4.52 9.70
N THR A 88 11.55 3.40 10.32
CA THR A 88 12.90 3.12 10.80
C THR A 88 13.46 1.87 10.14
N VAL A 89 14.71 1.92 9.70
CA VAL A 89 15.48 0.77 9.21
C VAL A 89 16.80 0.71 9.96
N SER A 90 17.05 -0.39 10.66
CA SER A 90 18.26 -0.62 11.47
C SER A 90 18.61 0.56 12.39
N GLY A 91 17.60 1.12 13.08
CA GLY A 91 17.74 2.27 13.97
C GLY A 91 17.86 3.65 13.29
N GLN A 92 17.96 3.71 11.96
CA GLN A 92 17.99 4.97 11.21
C GLN A 92 16.59 5.38 10.78
N GLN A 93 16.27 6.67 10.91
CA GLN A 93 15.00 7.23 10.48
C GLN A 93 15.00 7.56 8.99
N TYR A 94 13.92 7.20 8.32
CA TYR A 94 13.67 7.45 6.92
C TYR A 94 12.29 8.09 6.72
N THR A 95 12.20 8.93 5.70
CA THR A 95 10.93 9.43 5.17
C THR A 95 10.73 8.84 3.79
N LEU A 96 9.56 8.26 3.57
CA LEU A 96 9.09 7.79 2.27
C LEU A 96 8.10 8.82 1.72
N ASP A 97 8.46 9.48 0.63
CA ASP A 97 7.61 10.40 -0.10
C ASP A 97 6.89 9.67 -1.23
N PHE A 98 5.56 9.70 -1.20
CA PHE A 98 4.72 9.03 -2.18
C PHE A 98 4.53 9.84 -3.47
N SER A 99 4.62 11.17 -3.39
CA SER A 99 4.52 12.05 -4.55
C SER A 99 5.78 11.91 -5.40
N ASP A 100 6.93 12.01 -4.76
CA ASP A 100 8.22 11.96 -5.45
C ASP A 100 8.68 10.52 -5.73
N MET A 101 8.01 9.53 -5.13
CA MET A 101 8.41 8.12 -5.17
C MET A 101 9.86 7.92 -4.72
N THR A 102 10.20 8.51 -3.57
CA THR A 102 11.57 8.49 -3.01
C THR A 102 11.59 8.14 -1.53
N GLN A 103 12.66 7.49 -1.10
CA GLN A 103 13.00 7.28 0.30
C GLN A 103 14.22 8.13 0.65
N THR A 104 14.12 8.93 1.70
CA THR A 104 15.18 9.82 2.18
C THR A 104 15.61 9.40 3.58
N ASN A 105 16.91 9.14 3.77
CA ASN A 105 17.49 8.97 5.10
C ASN A 105 17.59 10.33 5.80
N LEU A 106 16.98 10.49 6.96
CA LEU A 106 16.97 11.78 7.67
C LEU A 106 18.31 12.14 8.31
N ASN A 107 19.20 11.16 8.53
CA ASN A 107 20.51 11.38 9.12
C ASN A 107 21.58 11.70 8.07
N THR A 108 21.53 11.03 6.93
CA THR A 108 22.57 11.16 5.88
C THR A 108 22.09 11.94 4.65
N HIS A 109 20.81 12.32 4.61
CA HIS A 109 20.13 12.94 3.46
C HIS A 109 20.26 12.14 2.16
N ASN A 110 20.56 10.84 2.27
CA ASN A 110 20.70 9.98 1.10
C ASN A 110 19.31 9.61 0.56
N VAL A 111 19.08 9.87 -0.72
CA VAL A 111 17.80 9.65 -1.40
C VAL A 111 17.89 8.42 -2.29
N ARG A 112 16.89 7.54 -2.19
CA ARG A 112 16.74 6.34 -3.02
C ARG A 112 15.42 6.38 -3.76
N ARG A 113 15.41 5.88 -5.00
CA ARG A 113 14.17 5.72 -5.77
C ARG A 113 13.33 4.60 -5.19
N VAL A 114 12.02 4.79 -5.22
CA VAL A 114 11.02 3.82 -4.79
C VAL A 114 10.07 3.55 -5.96
N ARG A 115 9.55 2.33 -6.03
CA ARG A 115 8.51 1.96 -6.99
C ARG A 115 7.46 1.07 -6.37
N ARG A 116 6.26 1.16 -6.94
CA ARG A 116 5.14 0.27 -6.67
C ARG A 116 4.96 -0.66 -7.87
N SER A 117 5.08 -1.95 -7.67
CA SER A 117 4.89 -2.98 -8.70
C SER A 117 3.60 -3.75 -8.45
N SER A 118 2.66 -3.67 -9.40
CA SER A 118 1.49 -4.55 -9.46
C SER A 118 1.84 -5.77 -10.29
N HIS A 119 1.73 -6.97 -9.73
CA HIS A 119 1.98 -8.19 -10.50
C HIS A 119 0.69 -8.58 -11.24
N SER A 120 0.43 -7.99 -12.41
CA SER A 120 -0.62 -8.51 -13.30
C SER A 120 -0.22 -9.92 -13.76
N ARG A 121 -1.14 -10.88 -13.67
CA ARG A 121 -1.02 -12.10 -14.47
C ARG A 121 -1.29 -11.80 -15.94
#